data_AF-A0AAU1HYG6-F1
#
_entry.id   AF-A0AAU1HYG6-F1
#
_cell.length_a   1.000
_cell.length_b   1.000
_cell.length_c   1.000
_cell.angle_alpha   90.00
_cell.angle_beta   90.00
_cell.angle_gamma   90.00
#
_symmetry.space_group_name_H-M   'P 1'
#
loop_
_entity.id
_entity.type
_entity.pdbx_description
1 polymer ?
#
loop_
_entity_poly.entity_id
_entity_poly.type
_entity_poly.pdbx_seq_one_letter_code
_entity_poly.pdbx_strand_id
1 'polypeptide(L)'
;MSAATTRSRTPDRLCAEAVDLARSAAEEAAAPGVVGEHASLVSEGDRVVTHFFECKELGYRGWRWAVTVARASRAKVVTLDEVVLLPGPDALLAPEWVPWSERLRPGDMGPGDLLPTDAEDLRLEPGYTGEDEPGPNSPFSQEMAELAEAEDADVTATAPANLPAAPSRGSIAAVAEELGMRRARVLSRYGLHVAADRWEESYGAKTPMAQAAPASCVTCGFLAPIGGSLGQAFGVCANEFSPADGRVVSLTYGCGGHSEAAVMPKPPRPAPPVIDETRVDPFPLRPAPDSGSVSVGADGDSGELGHS
;
A
#
# COMPACT_ATOMS: atom_id res chain seq x y z
N MET A 1 4.44 15.59 -47.82
CA MET A 1 5.90 15.72 -47.58
C MET A 1 6.15 17.11 -47.00
N SER A 2 6.13 17.23 -45.67
CA SER A 2 6.46 18.49 -45.01
C SER A 2 7.97 18.51 -44.82
N ALA A 3 8.65 19.48 -45.41
CA ALA A 3 10.09 19.64 -45.27
C ALA A 3 10.40 19.95 -43.79
N ALA A 4 10.91 18.97 -43.07
CA ALA A 4 11.56 19.20 -41.78
C ALA A 4 12.77 20.08 -42.07
N THR A 5 12.60 21.39 -41.93
CA THR A 5 13.68 22.35 -41.98
C THR A 5 14.71 21.94 -40.93
N THR A 6 15.90 21.58 -41.39
CA THR A 6 17.03 21.25 -40.54
C THR A 6 17.27 22.43 -39.60
N ARG A 7 17.10 22.21 -38.28
CA ARG A 7 17.32 23.22 -37.25
C ARG A 7 18.75 23.72 -37.39
N SER A 8 18.92 24.98 -37.79
CA SER A 8 20.22 25.63 -37.72
C SER A 8 20.65 25.65 -36.27
N ARG A 9 21.80 25.01 -35.96
CA ARG A 9 22.40 25.10 -34.63
C ARG A 9 22.97 26.48 -34.34
N THR A 10 23.21 27.28 -35.38
CA THR A 10 23.66 28.66 -35.25
C THR A 10 22.44 29.54 -34.98
N PRO A 11 22.36 30.19 -33.80
CA PRO A 11 21.24 31.06 -33.47
C PRO A 11 21.26 32.32 -34.35
N ASP A 12 20.07 32.84 -34.65
CA ASP A 12 19.97 34.15 -35.31
C ASP A 12 20.54 35.23 -34.40
N ARG A 13 21.42 36.07 -34.94
CA ARG A 13 22.14 37.07 -34.16
C ARG A 13 21.21 38.02 -33.40
N LEU A 14 20.16 38.53 -34.05
CA LEU A 14 19.24 39.48 -33.41
C LEU A 14 18.43 38.81 -32.31
N CYS A 15 17.96 37.57 -32.53
CA CYS A 15 17.30 36.81 -31.48
C CYS A 15 18.26 36.50 -30.32
N ALA A 16 19.51 36.09 -30.59
CA ALA A 16 20.50 35.80 -29.56
C ALA A 16 20.89 37.03 -28.72
N GLU A 17 20.87 38.24 -29.32
CA GLU A 17 21.14 39.50 -28.63
C GLU A 17 19.90 40.03 -27.85
N ALA A 18 18.70 39.45 -28.04
CA ALA A 18 17.44 39.93 -27.44
C ALA A 18 17.24 39.50 -25.97
N VAL A 19 18.33 39.46 -25.17
CA VAL A 19 18.30 39.02 -23.77
C VAL A 19 17.42 39.92 -22.91
N ASP A 20 17.44 41.23 -23.13
CA ASP A 20 16.65 42.19 -22.32
C ASP A 20 15.15 42.07 -22.58
N LEU A 21 14.75 41.84 -23.84
CA LEU A 21 13.37 41.55 -24.20
C LEU A 21 12.91 40.26 -23.52
N ALA A 22 13.74 39.22 -23.58
CA ALA A 22 13.45 37.94 -22.96
C ALA A 22 13.35 38.04 -21.43
N ARG A 23 14.26 38.79 -20.79
CA ARG A 23 14.24 39.04 -19.35
C ARG A 23 12.98 39.78 -18.93
N SER A 24 12.64 40.85 -19.65
CA SER A 24 11.44 41.65 -19.36
C SER A 24 10.17 40.80 -19.45
N ALA A 25 10.08 39.91 -20.46
CA ALA A 25 8.97 38.98 -20.61
C ALA A 25 8.90 37.93 -19.49
N ALA A 26 10.05 37.39 -19.04
CA ALA A 26 10.09 36.51 -17.88
C ALA A 26 9.64 37.23 -16.60
N GLU A 27 10.11 38.47 -16.38
CA GLU A 27 9.77 39.27 -15.20
C GLU A 27 8.30 39.71 -15.20
N GLU A 28 7.68 39.88 -16.38
CA GLU A 28 6.24 40.13 -16.51
C GLU A 28 5.39 38.90 -16.16
N ALA A 29 5.86 37.70 -16.52
CA ALA A 29 5.15 36.45 -16.25
C ALA A 29 5.32 35.94 -14.80
N ALA A 30 6.40 36.35 -14.14
CA ALA A 30 6.82 35.84 -12.84
C ALA A 30 6.44 36.76 -11.68
N ALA A 31 6.49 36.24 -10.45
CA ALA A 31 6.43 37.10 -9.27
C ALA A 31 7.66 38.03 -9.19
N PRO A 32 7.55 39.23 -8.58
CA PRO A 32 8.67 40.16 -8.48
C PRO A 32 9.91 39.54 -7.82
N GLY A 33 11.08 39.65 -8.48
CA GLY A 33 12.37 39.23 -7.95
C GLY A 33 12.69 37.73 -8.06
N VAL A 34 11.83 36.94 -8.72
CA VAL A 34 12.03 35.48 -8.82
C VAL A 34 12.67 35.01 -10.14
N VAL A 35 12.92 35.94 -11.07
CA VAL A 35 13.74 35.70 -12.27
C VAL A 35 15.20 35.97 -11.93
N GLY A 36 16.06 34.99 -12.20
CA GLY A 36 17.49 35.06 -11.90
C GLY A 36 18.37 35.48 -13.08
N GLU A 37 19.61 35.02 -13.04
CA GLU A 37 20.59 35.34 -14.08
C GLU A 37 20.25 34.65 -15.41
N HIS A 38 20.71 35.23 -16.52
CA HIS A 38 20.63 34.58 -17.82
C HIS A 38 21.62 33.40 -17.82
N ALA A 39 21.08 32.19 -17.94
CA ALA A 39 21.85 30.96 -17.79
C ALA A 39 22.38 30.45 -19.14
N SER A 40 21.55 30.46 -20.17
CA SER A 40 21.92 29.99 -21.51
C SER A 40 20.91 30.39 -22.58
N LEU A 41 21.21 30.07 -23.84
CA LEU A 41 20.25 30.14 -24.94
C LEU A 41 20.37 28.90 -25.83
N VAL A 42 19.30 28.58 -26.55
CA VAL A 42 19.24 27.48 -27.52
C VAL A 42 18.56 27.96 -28.80
N SER A 43 19.10 27.54 -29.95
CA SER A 43 18.48 27.76 -31.27
C SER A 43 17.45 26.65 -31.52
N GLU A 44 16.16 27.00 -31.52
CA GLU A 44 15.05 26.05 -31.75
C GLU A 44 14.73 25.89 -33.24
N GLY A 45 15.05 26.89 -34.05
CA GLY A 45 14.75 26.91 -35.48
C GLY A 45 15.37 28.11 -36.21
N ASP A 46 15.00 28.29 -37.48
CA ASP A 46 15.43 29.48 -38.24
C ASP A 46 14.81 30.74 -37.61
N ARG A 47 15.66 31.57 -37.01
CA ARG A 47 15.27 32.80 -36.29
C ARG A 47 14.33 32.57 -35.11
N VAL A 48 14.46 31.43 -34.43
CA VAL A 48 13.76 31.14 -33.18
C VAL A 48 14.80 30.74 -32.13
N VAL A 49 14.87 31.47 -31.02
CA VAL A 49 15.84 31.27 -29.94
C VAL A 49 15.10 31.26 -28.61
N THR A 50 15.40 30.28 -27.76
CA THR A 50 14.91 30.23 -26.38
C THR A 50 16.01 30.64 -25.43
N HIS A 51 15.76 31.69 -24.64
CA HIS A 51 16.63 32.16 -23.56
C HIS A 51 16.20 31.50 -22.26
N PHE A 52 17.16 31.01 -21.48
CA PHE A 52 16.93 30.42 -20.17
C PHE A 52 17.42 31.36 -19.08
N PHE A 53 16.59 31.60 -18.07
CA PHE A 53 16.94 32.32 -16.84
C PHE A 53 16.73 31.42 -15.63
N GLU A 54 17.56 31.56 -14.61
CA GLU A 54 17.37 30.82 -13.35
C GLU A 54 16.02 31.16 -12.72
N CYS A 55 15.35 30.15 -12.13
CA CYS A 55 14.18 30.38 -11.28
C CYS A 55 14.62 30.49 -9.82
N LYS A 56 14.26 31.58 -9.15
CA LYS A 56 14.54 31.82 -7.71
C LYS A 56 13.34 31.49 -6.81
N GLU A 57 12.26 30.94 -7.34
CA GLU A 57 11.12 30.53 -6.54
C GLU A 57 11.44 29.28 -5.70
N LEU A 58 11.12 29.33 -4.40
CA LEU A 58 11.43 28.25 -3.47
C LEU A 58 10.76 26.91 -3.84
N GLY A 59 9.58 26.95 -4.48
CA GLY A 59 8.84 25.78 -4.93
C GLY A 59 9.38 25.13 -6.21
N TYR A 60 10.24 25.83 -6.95
CA TYR A 60 10.72 25.43 -8.28
C TYR A 60 12.25 25.34 -8.33
N ARG A 61 12.85 24.75 -7.30
CA ARG A 61 14.31 24.53 -7.26
C ARG A 61 14.79 23.73 -8.46
N GLY A 62 15.82 24.25 -9.14
CA GLY A 62 16.38 23.64 -10.35
C GLY A 62 15.56 23.89 -11.62
N TRP A 63 14.43 24.60 -11.55
CA TRP A 63 13.68 25.03 -12.73
C TRP A 63 14.26 26.32 -13.32
N ARG A 64 13.87 26.60 -14.56
CA ARG A 64 14.35 27.73 -15.35
C ARG A 64 13.20 28.35 -16.14
N TRP A 65 13.19 29.67 -16.21
CA TRP A 65 12.32 30.41 -17.12
C TRP A 65 12.86 30.26 -18.54
N ALA A 66 12.05 29.72 -19.43
CA ALA A 66 12.36 29.57 -20.84
C ALA A 66 11.53 30.57 -21.64
N VAL A 67 12.22 31.49 -22.30
CA VAL A 67 11.60 32.57 -23.06
C VAL A 67 11.97 32.43 -24.52
N THR A 68 11.01 32.05 -25.34
CA THR A 68 11.21 31.88 -26.77
C THR A 68 10.93 33.19 -27.48
N VAL A 69 11.91 33.65 -28.26
CA VAL A 69 11.81 34.81 -29.12
C VAL A 69 12.00 34.41 -30.58
N ALA A 70 11.27 35.06 -31.46
CA ALA A 70 11.28 34.78 -32.88
C ALA A 70 11.44 36.06 -33.71
N ARG A 71 11.96 35.92 -34.92
CA ARG A 71 12.02 37.03 -35.88
C ARG A 71 11.50 36.61 -37.24
N ALA A 72 10.43 37.27 -37.68
CA ALA A 72 9.85 37.03 -38.99
C ALA A 72 10.86 37.29 -40.13
N SER A 73 10.67 36.61 -41.26
CA SER A 73 11.55 36.77 -42.42
C SER A 73 11.60 38.23 -42.89
N ARG A 74 12.81 38.74 -43.12
CA ARG A 74 13.10 40.14 -43.51
C ARG A 74 12.72 41.20 -42.46
N ALA A 75 12.10 40.83 -41.34
CA ALA A 75 11.85 41.75 -40.24
C ALA A 75 13.16 42.14 -39.54
N LYS A 76 13.21 43.38 -39.07
CA LYS A 76 14.33 43.93 -38.30
C LYS A 76 14.06 43.95 -36.79
N VAL A 77 12.90 43.42 -36.37
CA VAL A 77 12.42 43.43 -34.99
C VAL A 77 12.23 41.99 -34.53
N VAL A 78 12.66 41.70 -33.30
CA VAL A 78 12.44 40.42 -32.61
C VAL A 78 11.13 40.51 -31.83
N THR A 79 10.34 39.46 -31.84
CA THR A 79 9.06 39.34 -31.13
C THR A 79 9.13 38.22 -30.10
N LEU A 80 8.34 38.35 -29.03
CA LEU A 80 8.13 37.29 -28.05
C LEU A 80 7.17 36.23 -28.64
N ASP A 81 7.48 34.96 -28.44
CA ASP A 81 6.63 33.83 -28.82
C ASP A 81 5.93 33.24 -27.58
N GLU A 82 6.71 32.77 -26.60
CA GLU A 82 6.17 32.24 -25.34
C GLU A 82 7.13 32.43 -24.15
N VAL A 83 6.56 32.39 -22.95
CA VAL A 83 7.27 32.34 -21.67
C VAL A 83 6.72 31.16 -20.89
N VAL A 84 7.57 30.19 -20.58
CA VAL A 84 7.20 28.99 -19.84
C VAL A 84 8.23 28.68 -18.75
N LEU A 85 7.79 28.08 -17.66
CA LEU A 85 8.67 27.58 -16.61
C LEU A 85 8.93 26.10 -16.86
N LEU A 86 10.20 25.73 -17.08
CA LEU A 86 10.59 24.36 -17.42
C LEU A 86 11.53 23.77 -16.37
N PRO A 87 11.45 22.45 -16.12
CA PRO A 87 12.41 21.79 -15.26
C PRO A 87 13.80 21.82 -15.91
N GLY A 88 14.81 22.22 -15.13
CA GLY A 88 16.21 22.05 -15.49
C GLY A 88 16.72 20.65 -15.10
N PRO A 89 18.00 20.36 -15.39
CA PRO A 89 18.62 19.06 -15.07
C PRO A 89 18.57 18.69 -13.59
N ASP A 90 18.59 19.70 -12.72
CA ASP A 90 18.58 19.54 -11.26
C ASP A 90 17.18 19.73 -10.65
N ALA A 91 16.14 19.83 -11.48
CA ALA A 91 14.77 20.02 -11.02
C ALA A 91 14.23 18.74 -10.37
N LEU A 92 13.58 18.90 -9.22
CA LEU A 92 12.81 17.82 -8.60
C LEU A 92 11.50 17.65 -9.36
N LEU A 93 11.36 16.51 -10.06
CA LEU A 93 10.17 16.15 -10.81
C LEU A 93 9.24 15.27 -9.99
N ALA A 94 7.95 15.33 -10.31
CA ALA A 94 7.00 14.36 -9.80
C ALA A 94 7.38 12.94 -10.29
N PRO A 95 7.10 11.89 -9.48
CA PRO A 95 7.20 10.52 -9.96
C PRO A 95 6.35 10.30 -11.21
N GLU A 96 6.67 9.24 -11.96
CA GLU A 96 5.84 8.83 -13.09
C GLU A 96 4.41 8.54 -12.63
N TRP A 97 3.44 8.92 -13.45
CA TRP A 97 2.04 8.68 -13.15
C TRP A 97 1.75 7.17 -13.17
N VAL A 98 1.15 6.68 -12.08
CA VAL A 98 0.76 5.28 -11.93
C VAL A 98 -0.77 5.15 -12.00
N PRO A 99 -1.35 4.20 -12.76
CA PRO A 99 -2.79 3.94 -12.80
C PRO A 99 -3.40 3.75 -11.41
N TRP A 100 -4.65 4.16 -11.22
CA TRP A 100 -5.32 4.06 -9.93
C TRP A 100 -5.38 2.62 -9.40
N SER A 101 -5.59 1.65 -10.29
CA SER A 101 -5.69 0.22 -9.96
C SER A 101 -4.40 -0.34 -9.37
N GLU A 102 -3.26 0.18 -9.80
CA GLU A 102 -1.93 -0.19 -9.31
C GLU A 102 -1.58 0.52 -7.99
N ARG A 103 -2.36 1.54 -7.60
CA ARG A 103 -2.18 2.25 -6.33
C ARG A 103 -2.99 1.66 -5.17
N LEU A 104 -3.92 0.76 -5.46
CA LEU A 104 -4.81 0.18 -4.45
C LEU A 104 -4.04 -0.62 -3.41
N ARG A 105 -4.40 -0.39 -2.14
CA ARG A 105 -3.88 -1.10 -0.98
C ARG A 105 -4.99 -1.87 -0.28
N PRO A 106 -4.65 -2.93 0.48
CA PRO A 106 -5.62 -3.59 1.34
C PRO A 106 -6.29 -2.58 2.28
N GLY A 107 -7.63 -2.52 2.24
CA GLY A 107 -8.44 -1.60 3.05
C GLY A 107 -8.89 -0.33 2.34
N ASP A 108 -8.44 -0.07 1.11
CA ASP A 108 -8.83 1.15 0.36
C ASP A 108 -10.29 1.13 -0.15
N MET A 109 -10.94 -0.04 -0.17
CA MET A 109 -12.32 -0.17 -0.65
C MET A 109 -13.32 0.33 0.39
N GLY A 110 -14.22 1.21 -0.02
CA GLY A 110 -15.34 1.71 0.76
C GLY A 110 -16.71 1.34 0.18
N PRO A 111 -17.80 1.77 0.83
CA PRO A 111 -19.16 1.54 0.33
C PRO A 111 -19.38 2.17 -1.04
N GLY A 112 -19.83 1.36 -2.01
CA GLY A 112 -20.12 1.80 -3.38
C GLY A 112 -18.98 1.60 -4.38
N ASP A 113 -17.78 1.24 -3.91
CA ASP A 113 -16.66 0.95 -4.79
C ASP A 113 -16.86 -0.39 -5.52
N LEU A 114 -16.55 -0.40 -6.81
CA LEU A 114 -16.52 -1.59 -7.64
C LEU A 114 -15.12 -1.78 -8.19
N LEU A 115 -14.47 -2.86 -7.78
CA LEU A 115 -13.18 -3.29 -8.32
C LEU A 115 -13.43 -4.45 -9.30
N PRO A 116 -13.29 -4.23 -10.63
CA PRO A 116 -13.42 -5.30 -11.59
C PRO A 116 -12.36 -6.37 -11.35
N THR A 117 -12.80 -7.62 -11.26
CA THR A 117 -11.89 -8.77 -11.15
C THR A 117 -11.29 -9.06 -12.53
N ASP A 118 -9.98 -9.24 -12.57
CA ASP A 118 -9.30 -9.71 -13.77
C ASP A 118 -9.86 -11.09 -14.21
N ALA A 119 -9.98 -11.31 -15.52
CA ALA A 119 -10.38 -12.61 -16.04
C ALA A 119 -9.35 -13.68 -15.70
N GLU A 120 -8.07 -13.31 -15.65
CA GLU A 120 -6.91 -14.19 -15.42
C GLU A 120 -6.34 -14.04 -14.00
N ASP A 121 -7.15 -13.63 -13.02
CA ASP A 121 -6.71 -13.54 -11.61
C ASP A 121 -6.35 -14.94 -11.08
N LEU A 122 -5.05 -15.19 -10.94
CA LEU A 122 -4.49 -16.46 -10.46
C LEU A 122 -5.00 -16.89 -9.09
N ARG A 123 -5.60 -16.00 -8.30
CA ARG A 123 -6.19 -16.32 -7.00
C ARG A 123 -7.55 -16.99 -7.12
N LEU A 124 -8.15 -17.02 -8.30
CA LEU A 124 -9.48 -17.54 -8.55
C LEU A 124 -9.46 -18.68 -9.56
N GLU A 125 -10.32 -19.66 -9.35
CA GLU A 125 -10.60 -20.76 -10.27
C GLU A 125 -12.12 -20.93 -10.44
N PRO A 126 -12.60 -21.53 -11.53
CA PRO A 126 -14.01 -21.88 -11.68
C PRO A 126 -14.49 -22.75 -10.52
N GLY A 127 -15.68 -22.47 -9.99
CA GLY A 127 -16.29 -23.33 -8.98
C GLY A 127 -17.00 -24.55 -9.59
N TYR A 128 -17.50 -25.41 -8.71
CA TYR A 128 -18.19 -26.63 -9.09
C TYR A 128 -19.59 -26.33 -9.65
N THR A 129 -19.82 -26.61 -10.93
CA THR A 129 -21.13 -26.45 -11.60
C THR A 129 -21.92 -27.74 -11.70
N GLY A 130 -21.29 -28.90 -11.52
CA GLY A 130 -21.91 -30.22 -11.68
C GLY A 130 -22.27 -30.59 -13.13
N GLU A 131 -21.84 -29.79 -14.11
CA GLU A 131 -22.11 -30.06 -15.53
C GLU A 131 -21.35 -31.29 -16.06
N ASP A 132 -20.27 -31.67 -15.36
CA ASP A 132 -19.48 -32.89 -15.63
C ASP A 132 -20.01 -34.13 -14.89
N GLU A 133 -21.03 -34.01 -14.01
CA GLU A 133 -21.64 -35.16 -13.35
C GLU A 133 -22.76 -35.74 -14.23
N PRO A 134 -22.65 -37.01 -14.65
CA PRO A 134 -23.78 -37.71 -15.26
C PRO A 134 -24.92 -37.73 -14.24
N GLY A 135 -26.09 -37.20 -14.63
CA GLY A 135 -27.28 -37.27 -13.78
C GLY A 135 -27.57 -38.72 -13.32
N PRO A 136 -28.35 -38.93 -12.25
CA PRO A 136 -28.59 -40.26 -11.66
C PRO A 136 -29.23 -41.28 -12.61
N ASN A 137 -29.73 -40.85 -13.78
CA ASN A 137 -30.25 -41.68 -14.87
C ASN A 137 -29.52 -41.43 -16.21
N SER A 138 -28.27 -40.93 -16.17
CA SER A 138 -27.51 -40.58 -17.38
C SER A 138 -27.02 -41.85 -18.09
N PRO A 139 -27.30 -42.02 -19.39
CA PRO A 139 -26.80 -43.12 -20.19
C PRO A 139 -25.29 -43.03 -20.51
N PHE A 140 -24.57 -42.03 -19.96
CA PHE A 140 -23.11 -42.03 -19.95
C PHE A 140 -22.49 -43.01 -18.93
N SER A 141 -23.32 -43.88 -18.35
CA SER A 141 -22.99 -45.27 -18.03
C SER A 141 -22.69 -46.10 -19.31
N GLN A 142 -21.81 -45.60 -20.19
CA GLN A 142 -21.49 -46.24 -21.48
C GLN A 142 -21.07 -47.71 -21.32
N GLU A 143 -20.40 -48.04 -20.21
CA GLU A 143 -20.09 -49.42 -19.81
C GLU A 143 -21.34 -50.32 -19.69
N MET A 144 -22.45 -49.82 -19.15
CA MET A 144 -23.68 -50.60 -18.96
C MET A 144 -24.44 -50.85 -20.26
N ALA A 145 -24.38 -49.90 -21.21
CA ALA A 145 -24.97 -50.09 -22.54
C ALA A 145 -24.15 -51.08 -23.37
N GLU A 146 -22.81 -50.99 -23.32
CA GLU A 146 -21.91 -51.94 -23.99
C GLU A 146 -22.02 -53.35 -23.37
N LEU A 147 -22.15 -53.47 -22.05
CA LEU A 147 -22.41 -54.75 -21.36
C LEU A 147 -23.78 -55.34 -21.73
N ALA A 148 -24.83 -54.54 -21.85
CA ALA A 148 -26.16 -55.02 -22.21
C ALA A 148 -26.23 -55.52 -23.67
N GLU A 149 -25.56 -54.84 -24.61
CA GLU A 149 -25.42 -55.32 -25.98
C GLU A 149 -24.52 -56.56 -26.09
N ALA A 150 -23.49 -56.68 -25.26
CA ALA A 150 -22.62 -57.85 -25.23
C ALA A 150 -23.29 -59.10 -24.59
N GLU A 151 -24.27 -58.92 -23.70
CA GLU A 151 -24.93 -60.01 -22.96
C GLU A 151 -26.34 -60.36 -23.48
N ASP A 152 -26.79 -59.76 -24.60
CA ASP A 152 -28.10 -60.00 -25.23
C ASP A 152 -29.28 -59.86 -24.23
N ALA A 153 -29.17 -58.88 -23.32
CA ALA A 153 -30.11 -58.67 -22.23
C ALA A 153 -31.24 -57.71 -22.67
N ASP A 154 -32.49 -58.17 -22.56
CA ASP A 154 -33.68 -57.37 -22.90
C ASP A 154 -33.91 -56.27 -21.84
N VAL A 155 -33.52 -55.03 -22.15
CA VAL A 155 -33.74 -53.87 -21.27
C VAL A 155 -35.21 -53.49 -21.34
N THR A 156 -36.01 -54.00 -20.41
CA THR A 156 -37.41 -53.56 -20.28
C THR A 156 -37.47 -52.04 -20.03
N ALA A 157 -38.08 -51.29 -20.96
CA ALA A 157 -38.22 -49.83 -20.93
C ALA A 157 -39.23 -49.30 -19.88
N THR A 158 -39.40 -50.01 -18.75
CA THR A 158 -40.24 -49.51 -17.66
C THR A 158 -39.32 -48.83 -16.67
N ALA A 159 -39.34 -47.50 -16.66
CA ALA A 159 -38.69 -46.72 -15.61
C ALA A 159 -39.17 -47.26 -14.24
N PRO A 160 -38.27 -47.70 -13.34
CA PRO A 160 -38.68 -48.11 -12.02
C PRO A 160 -39.14 -46.86 -11.27
N ALA A 161 -40.44 -46.59 -11.30
CA ALA A 161 -41.07 -45.39 -10.74
C ALA A 161 -40.94 -45.27 -9.20
N ASN A 162 -40.14 -46.11 -8.55
CA ASN A 162 -39.97 -46.16 -7.11
C ASN A 162 -38.60 -46.72 -6.70
N LEU A 163 -37.51 -46.31 -7.35
CA LEU A 163 -36.22 -46.35 -6.67
C LEU A 163 -36.21 -45.23 -5.61
N PRO A 164 -35.88 -45.52 -4.34
CA PRO A 164 -35.66 -44.46 -3.37
C PRO A 164 -34.62 -43.51 -3.92
N ALA A 165 -34.94 -42.21 -3.97
CA ALA A 165 -34.00 -41.20 -4.42
C ALA A 165 -32.67 -41.41 -3.69
N ALA A 166 -31.58 -41.51 -4.45
CA ALA A 166 -30.26 -41.68 -3.87
C ALA A 166 -30.05 -40.60 -2.79
N PRO A 167 -29.55 -40.95 -1.60
CA PRO A 167 -29.33 -39.97 -0.55
C PRO A 167 -28.44 -38.86 -1.08
N SER A 168 -28.91 -37.62 -1.03
CA SER A 168 -28.18 -36.47 -1.55
C SER A 168 -26.92 -36.19 -0.73
N ARG A 169 -26.92 -36.55 0.56
CA ARG A 169 -25.75 -36.44 1.45
C ARG A 169 -24.62 -37.34 0.97
N GLY A 170 -23.44 -36.75 0.82
CA GLY A 170 -22.24 -37.44 0.35
C GLY A 170 -22.07 -37.50 -1.18
N SER A 171 -23.02 -36.98 -1.96
CA SER A 171 -22.78 -36.71 -3.39
C SER A 171 -21.71 -35.62 -3.56
N ILE A 172 -20.97 -35.63 -4.68
CA ILE A 172 -19.94 -34.60 -4.96
C ILE A 172 -20.59 -33.22 -4.92
N ALA A 173 -21.77 -33.10 -5.52
CA ALA A 173 -22.54 -31.87 -5.46
C ALA A 173 -22.83 -31.44 -4.01
N ALA A 174 -23.30 -32.34 -3.13
CA ALA A 174 -23.60 -31.98 -1.74
C ALA A 174 -22.34 -31.60 -0.95
N VAL A 175 -21.23 -32.31 -1.15
CA VAL A 175 -19.93 -31.98 -0.54
C VAL A 175 -19.41 -30.63 -1.06
N ALA A 176 -19.57 -30.36 -2.36
CA ALA A 176 -19.21 -29.08 -2.95
C ALA A 176 -20.04 -27.92 -2.38
N GLU A 177 -21.31 -28.15 -2.05
CA GLU A 177 -22.14 -27.16 -1.33
C GLU A 177 -21.62 -26.93 0.09
N GLU A 178 -21.37 -28.01 0.85
CA GLU A 178 -20.85 -27.93 2.21
C GLU A 178 -19.48 -27.23 2.29
N LEU A 179 -18.63 -27.42 1.28
CA LEU A 179 -17.33 -26.75 1.15
C LEU A 179 -17.42 -25.35 0.52
N GLY A 180 -18.61 -24.89 0.13
CA GLY A 180 -18.83 -23.58 -0.48
C GLY A 180 -18.19 -23.43 -1.87
N MET A 181 -18.05 -24.54 -2.61
CA MET A 181 -17.41 -24.61 -3.92
C MET A 181 -18.37 -24.32 -5.08
N ARG A 182 -19.67 -24.23 -4.85
CA ARG A 182 -20.69 -24.00 -5.91
C ARG A 182 -20.81 -22.54 -6.41
N ARG A 183 -19.94 -21.65 -5.96
CA ARG A 183 -19.88 -20.26 -6.45
C ARG A 183 -19.29 -20.23 -7.85
N ALA A 184 -19.65 -19.24 -8.68
CA ALA A 184 -19.11 -19.12 -10.04
C ALA A 184 -17.56 -19.14 -10.09
N ARG A 185 -16.92 -18.53 -9.09
CA ARG A 185 -15.48 -18.61 -8.86
C ARG A 185 -15.19 -18.90 -7.40
N VAL A 186 -14.16 -19.69 -7.15
CA VAL A 186 -13.65 -20.05 -5.81
C VAL A 186 -12.17 -19.68 -5.72
N LEU A 187 -11.61 -19.64 -4.52
CA LEU A 187 -10.17 -19.42 -4.37
C LEU A 187 -9.41 -20.60 -4.96
N SER A 188 -8.44 -20.30 -5.83
CA SER A 188 -7.46 -21.27 -6.29
C SER A 188 -6.56 -21.71 -5.13
N ARG A 189 -5.77 -22.76 -5.36
CA ARG A 189 -4.72 -23.15 -4.39
C ARG A 189 -3.77 -21.99 -4.09
N TYR A 190 -3.38 -21.21 -5.10
CA TYR A 190 -2.53 -20.03 -4.92
C TYR A 190 -3.24 -18.96 -4.08
N GLY A 191 -4.51 -18.66 -4.39
CA GLY A 191 -5.31 -17.70 -3.63
C GLY A 191 -5.45 -18.07 -2.16
N LEU A 192 -5.63 -19.37 -1.85
CA LEU A 192 -5.67 -19.89 -0.48
C LEU A 192 -4.34 -19.70 0.25
N HIS A 193 -3.19 -19.99 -0.37
CA HIS A 193 -1.88 -19.84 0.27
C HIS A 193 -1.57 -18.37 0.55
N VAL A 194 -1.79 -17.49 -0.42
CA VAL A 194 -1.57 -16.04 -0.24
C VAL A 194 -2.48 -15.48 0.87
N ALA A 195 -3.71 -15.98 0.99
CA ALA A 195 -4.59 -15.59 2.11
C ALA A 195 -4.05 -16.10 3.46
N ALA A 196 -3.66 -17.37 3.53
CA ALA A 196 -3.11 -18.00 4.73
C ALA A 196 -1.83 -17.29 5.22
N ASP A 197 -0.91 -16.95 4.32
CA ASP A 197 0.33 -16.23 4.65
C ASP A 197 0.03 -14.88 5.33
N ARG A 198 -0.92 -14.10 4.78
CA ARG A 198 -1.32 -12.82 5.39
C ARG A 198 -1.97 -12.99 6.76
N TRP A 199 -2.77 -14.04 6.94
CA TRP A 199 -3.41 -14.33 8.23
C TRP A 199 -2.39 -14.78 9.27
N GLU A 200 -1.41 -15.59 8.89
CA GLU A 200 -0.30 -16.01 9.77
C GLU A 200 0.61 -14.83 10.13
N GLU A 201 0.83 -13.88 9.22
CA GLU A 201 1.58 -12.66 9.53
C GLU A 201 0.84 -11.76 10.54
N SER A 202 -0.48 -11.63 10.39
CA SER A 202 -1.30 -10.73 11.22
C SER A 202 -1.66 -11.34 12.58
N TYR A 203 -2.03 -12.62 12.60
CA TYR A 203 -2.52 -13.37 13.76
C TYR A 203 -1.96 -14.80 13.76
N GLY A 204 -0.65 -14.91 13.64
CA GLY A 204 0.09 -16.18 13.76
C GLY A 204 0.95 -16.27 15.02
N ALA A 205 1.64 -17.40 15.15
CA ALA A 205 2.46 -17.69 16.34
C ALA A 205 3.55 -16.64 16.58
N LYS A 206 4.12 -16.06 15.52
CA LYS A 206 5.27 -15.15 15.59
C LYS A 206 4.92 -13.74 16.05
N THR A 207 3.64 -13.43 16.19
CA THR A 207 3.19 -12.10 16.63
C THR A 207 3.58 -11.84 18.09
N PRO A 208 3.90 -10.59 18.49
CA PRO A 208 4.23 -10.27 19.88
C PRO A 208 3.14 -10.70 20.88
N MET A 209 1.87 -10.58 20.49
CA MET A 209 0.73 -10.99 21.31
C MET A 209 0.73 -12.51 21.55
N ALA A 210 0.94 -13.31 20.50
CA ALA A 210 1.01 -14.77 20.62
C ALA A 210 2.21 -15.22 21.45
N GLN A 211 3.36 -14.57 21.30
CA GLN A 211 4.57 -14.89 22.07
C GLN A 211 4.43 -14.58 23.57
N ALA A 212 3.57 -13.63 23.94
CA ALA A 212 3.28 -13.28 25.33
C ALA A 212 2.05 -14.02 25.90
N ALA A 213 1.33 -14.77 25.07
CA ALA A 213 0.09 -15.41 25.47
C ALA A 213 0.31 -16.63 26.38
N PRO A 214 -0.61 -16.90 27.31
CA PRO A 214 -0.51 -18.06 28.20
C PRO A 214 -0.74 -19.40 27.49
N ALA A 215 -1.49 -19.40 26.39
CA ALA A 215 -1.82 -20.58 25.59
C ALA A 215 -2.27 -20.15 24.18
N SER A 216 -2.30 -21.10 23.25
CA SER A 216 -2.67 -20.86 21.86
C SER A 216 -4.15 -21.13 21.58
N CYS A 217 -4.64 -20.60 20.47
CA CYS A 217 -6.02 -20.65 20.04
C CYS A 217 -6.55 -22.08 19.89
N VAL A 218 -5.70 -23.06 19.54
CA VAL A 218 -6.09 -24.47 19.40
C VAL A 218 -6.74 -25.06 20.68
N THR A 219 -6.39 -24.53 21.85
CA THR A 219 -6.98 -24.93 23.15
C THR A 219 -8.00 -23.94 23.70
N CYS A 220 -8.24 -22.82 23.00
CA CYS A 220 -9.07 -21.75 23.50
C CYS A 220 -10.56 -22.04 23.24
N GLY A 221 -11.39 -21.96 24.28
CA GLY A 221 -12.83 -22.16 24.18
C GLY A 221 -13.57 -21.07 23.38
N PHE A 222 -12.93 -19.93 23.10
CA PHE A 222 -13.46 -18.86 22.24
C PHE A 222 -13.12 -19.03 20.76
N LEU A 223 -12.40 -20.10 20.39
CA LEU A 223 -12.10 -20.39 18.99
C LEU A 223 -13.34 -21.00 18.32
N ALA A 224 -13.90 -20.29 17.35
CA ALA A 224 -14.91 -20.83 16.44
C ALA A 224 -14.20 -21.57 15.28
N PRO A 225 -14.41 -22.88 15.09
CA PRO A 225 -13.79 -23.62 14.00
C PRO A 225 -14.37 -23.20 12.65
N ILE A 226 -13.53 -23.23 11.61
CA ILE A 226 -13.94 -23.03 10.21
C ILE A 226 -13.86 -24.35 9.44
N GLY A 227 -14.71 -24.50 8.43
CA GLY A 227 -14.75 -25.69 7.58
C GLY A 227 -13.61 -25.76 6.55
N GLY A 228 -13.48 -26.92 5.92
CA GLY A 228 -12.52 -27.16 4.84
C GLY A 228 -11.07 -27.30 5.29
N SER A 229 -10.14 -27.26 4.33
CA SER A 229 -8.71 -27.48 4.57
C SER A 229 -8.07 -26.40 5.45
N LEU A 230 -8.56 -25.16 5.39
CA LEU A 230 -8.07 -24.05 6.23
C LEU A 230 -8.35 -24.28 7.72
N GLY A 231 -9.41 -25.01 8.07
CA GLY A 231 -9.74 -25.35 9.46
C GLY A 231 -8.68 -26.19 10.18
N GLN A 232 -7.72 -26.77 9.45
CA GLN A 232 -6.59 -27.48 10.02
C GLN A 232 -5.48 -26.55 10.56
N ALA A 233 -5.50 -25.28 10.19
CA ALA A 233 -4.49 -24.29 10.56
C ALA A 233 -5.07 -22.99 11.12
N PHE A 234 -6.35 -22.70 10.88
CA PHE A 234 -7.00 -21.46 11.27
C PHE A 234 -8.39 -21.68 11.88
N GLY A 235 -8.85 -20.68 12.63
CA GLY A 235 -10.24 -20.54 13.08
C GLY A 235 -10.61 -19.06 13.22
N VAL A 236 -11.78 -18.76 13.77
CA VAL A 236 -12.21 -17.38 14.04
C VAL A 236 -12.22 -17.14 15.55
N CYS A 237 -11.62 -16.03 16.00
CA CYS A 237 -11.72 -15.64 17.40
C CYS A 237 -13.08 -14.98 17.66
N ALA A 238 -13.80 -15.46 18.69
CA ALA A 238 -15.11 -14.94 19.09
C ALA A 238 -15.09 -14.32 20.50
N ASN A 239 -13.92 -13.86 20.96
CA ASN A 239 -13.80 -13.19 22.25
C ASN A 239 -13.75 -11.68 22.04
N GLU A 240 -14.79 -10.95 22.46
CA GLU A 240 -14.91 -9.49 22.36
C GLU A 240 -13.74 -8.72 23.01
N PHE A 241 -13.06 -9.31 23.99
CA PHE A 241 -11.91 -8.71 24.66
C PHE A 241 -10.58 -8.99 23.95
N SER A 242 -10.57 -9.93 22.99
CA SER A 242 -9.40 -10.21 22.17
C SER A 242 -9.23 -9.11 21.11
N PRO A 243 -7.99 -8.65 20.85
CA PRO A 243 -7.74 -7.77 19.70
C PRO A 243 -8.04 -8.45 18.34
N ALA A 244 -8.22 -9.77 18.34
CA ALA A 244 -8.54 -10.56 17.16
C ALA A 244 -10.04 -10.90 17.03
N ASP A 245 -10.93 -10.31 17.83
CA ASP A 245 -12.36 -10.60 17.75
C ASP A 245 -12.91 -10.46 16.31
N GLY A 246 -13.67 -11.45 15.86
CA GLY A 246 -14.22 -11.53 14.51
C GLY A 246 -13.17 -11.73 13.40
N ARG A 247 -11.90 -11.98 13.73
CA ARG A 247 -10.81 -12.21 12.76
C ARG A 247 -10.48 -13.70 12.62
N VAL A 248 -9.97 -14.05 11.44
CA VAL A 248 -9.30 -15.34 11.24
C VAL A 248 -7.96 -15.31 11.97
N VAL A 249 -7.71 -16.33 12.78
CA VAL A 249 -6.50 -16.50 13.59
C VAL A 249 -5.89 -17.86 13.32
N SER A 250 -4.56 -17.95 13.37
CA SER A 250 -3.85 -19.22 13.37
C SER A 250 -4.21 -20.02 14.61
N LEU A 251 -4.30 -21.36 14.50
CA LEU A 251 -4.45 -22.24 15.67
C LEU A 251 -3.30 -22.08 16.66
N THR A 252 -2.16 -21.57 16.19
CA THR A 252 -0.96 -21.31 17.00
C THR A 252 -0.84 -19.86 17.48
N TYR A 253 -1.76 -18.98 17.09
CA TYR A 253 -1.90 -17.65 17.69
C TYR A 253 -2.29 -17.76 19.16
N GLY A 254 -2.06 -16.73 19.96
CA GLY A 254 -2.52 -16.66 21.33
C GLY A 254 -2.77 -15.21 21.74
N CYS A 255 -3.57 -15.01 22.77
CA CYS A 255 -3.75 -13.70 23.40
C CYS A 255 -3.99 -13.84 24.90
N GLY A 256 -3.89 -12.72 25.63
CA GLY A 256 -4.16 -12.69 27.08
C GLY A 256 -5.60 -13.02 27.48
N GLY A 257 -6.56 -12.92 26.54
CA GLY A 257 -7.96 -13.29 26.73
C GLY A 257 -8.26 -14.78 26.50
N HIS A 258 -7.28 -15.67 26.67
CA HIS A 258 -7.49 -17.10 26.54
C HIS A 258 -8.56 -17.58 27.54
N SER A 259 -9.42 -18.55 27.16
CA SER A 259 -10.52 -19.03 28.02
C SER A 259 -10.04 -19.64 29.35
N GLU A 260 -8.78 -20.05 29.39
CA GLU A 260 -8.12 -20.61 30.59
C GLU A 260 -7.08 -19.65 31.20
N ALA A 261 -7.10 -18.36 30.83
CA ALA A 261 -6.25 -17.33 31.44
C ALA A 261 -6.73 -17.00 32.87
N ALA A 262 -6.68 -17.98 33.77
CA ALA A 262 -7.18 -17.86 35.14
C ALA A 262 -6.15 -17.24 36.11
N VAL A 263 -4.87 -17.18 35.71
CA VAL A 263 -3.79 -16.67 36.56
C VAL A 263 -3.18 -15.44 35.91
N MET A 264 -3.44 -14.26 36.50
CA MET A 264 -2.70 -13.06 36.13
C MET A 264 -1.22 -13.28 36.47
N PRO A 265 -0.29 -13.20 35.50
CA PRO A 265 1.12 -13.25 35.81
C PRO A 265 1.47 -12.10 36.75
N LYS A 266 2.34 -12.37 37.72
CA LYS A 266 2.86 -11.33 38.61
C LYS A 266 3.46 -10.22 37.74
N PRO A 267 3.14 -8.93 37.98
CA PRO A 267 3.71 -7.83 37.21
C PRO A 267 5.23 -7.98 37.13
N PRO A 268 5.83 -7.90 35.93
CA PRO A 268 7.28 -8.03 35.79
C PRO A 268 7.92 -6.96 36.65
N ARG A 269 8.75 -7.37 37.60
CA ARG A 269 9.56 -6.44 38.38
C ARG A 269 10.75 -6.07 37.49
N PRO A 270 10.95 -4.78 37.16
CA PRO A 270 12.16 -4.35 36.47
C PRO A 270 13.37 -4.90 37.20
N ALA A 271 14.38 -5.34 36.45
CA ALA A 271 15.65 -5.69 37.07
C ALA A 271 16.13 -4.47 37.89
N PRO A 272 16.69 -4.68 39.09
CA PRO A 272 17.30 -3.58 39.82
C PRO A 272 18.37 -2.93 38.94
N PRO A 273 18.61 -1.60 39.08
CA PRO A 273 19.62 -0.92 38.30
C PRO A 273 20.97 -1.63 38.50
N VAL A 274 21.58 -2.04 37.39
CA VAL A 274 22.95 -2.57 37.40
C VAL A 274 23.86 -1.35 37.34
N ILE A 275 24.59 -1.09 38.42
CA ILE A 275 25.65 -0.08 38.42
C ILE A 275 26.89 -0.75 37.81
N ASP A 276 27.16 -0.45 36.55
CA ASP A 276 28.30 -0.96 35.77
C ASP A 276 29.53 -0.04 35.87
N GLU A 277 29.30 1.27 36.03
CA GLU A 277 30.33 2.28 36.25
C GLU A 277 30.43 2.65 37.74
N THR A 278 31.63 2.49 38.31
CA THR A 278 31.91 2.88 39.71
C THR A 278 32.83 4.09 39.80
N ARG A 279 33.20 4.69 38.65
CA ARG A 279 33.93 5.94 38.61
C ARG A 279 33.07 7.06 39.16
N VAL A 280 33.63 7.76 40.14
CA VAL A 280 32.96 8.85 40.84
C VAL A 280 33.38 10.17 40.20
N ASP A 281 32.42 10.90 39.65
CA ASP A 281 32.62 12.31 39.34
C ASP A 281 32.41 13.13 40.63
N PRO A 282 33.38 13.97 41.04
CA PRO A 282 33.27 14.75 42.25
C PRO A 282 32.17 15.80 42.09
N PHE A 283 31.04 15.60 42.78
CA PHE A 283 29.97 16.59 42.88
C PHE A 283 30.09 17.34 44.23
N PRO A 284 30.51 18.62 44.25
CA PRO A 284 30.64 19.36 45.49
C PRO A 284 29.25 19.66 46.08
N LEU A 285 28.99 19.15 47.28
CA LEU A 285 27.72 19.36 48.00
C LEU A 285 27.51 20.80 48.45
N ARG A 286 28.54 21.65 48.35
CA ARG A 286 28.45 23.09 48.58
C ARG A 286 28.97 23.80 47.34
N PRO A 287 28.20 24.73 46.75
CA PRO A 287 28.72 25.63 45.74
C PRO A 287 29.93 26.37 46.31
N ALA A 288 30.94 26.64 45.47
CA ALA A 288 31.99 27.57 45.86
C ALA A 288 31.34 28.95 46.11
N PRO A 289 31.88 29.80 47.01
CA PRO A 289 31.26 31.08 47.35
C PRO A 289 31.00 32.00 46.15
N ASP A 290 31.75 31.77 45.07
CA ASP A 290 31.78 32.48 43.79
C ASP A 290 31.08 31.72 42.65
N SER A 291 30.58 30.50 42.88
CA SER A 291 29.88 29.71 41.86
C SER A 291 28.39 30.02 41.76
N GLY A 292 27.88 30.92 42.60
CA GLY A 292 26.53 31.46 42.46
C GLY A 292 26.50 32.56 41.40
N SER A 293 25.44 32.62 40.59
CA SER A 293 25.22 33.67 39.59
C SER A 293 24.86 35.04 40.19
N VAL A 294 24.97 35.20 41.51
CA VAL A 294 24.65 36.44 42.24
C VAL A 294 25.94 37.03 42.79
N SER A 295 26.30 38.22 42.32
CA SER A 295 27.43 38.98 42.87
C SER A 295 27.13 39.36 44.32
N VAL A 296 28.06 39.08 45.23
CA VAL A 296 27.96 39.49 46.64
C VAL A 296 28.24 41.01 46.70
N GLY A 297 27.19 41.80 46.47
CA GLY A 297 27.19 43.25 46.57
C GLY A 297 26.72 43.72 47.94
N ALA A 298 27.61 44.45 48.63
CA ALA A 298 27.48 45.32 49.80
C ALA A 298 26.15 45.36 50.59
N ASP A 299 26.28 45.14 51.91
CA ASP A 299 25.28 45.36 52.96
C ASP A 299 24.48 46.67 52.77
N GLY A 300 23.16 46.52 52.61
CA GLY A 300 22.19 47.60 52.56
C GLY A 300 20.95 47.24 53.38
N ASP A 301 20.95 47.72 54.63
CA ASP A 301 19.81 48.05 55.49
C ASP A 301 18.65 47.04 55.59
N SER A 302 18.66 46.27 56.68
CA SER A 302 17.57 45.38 57.10
C SER A 302 16.35 46.19 57.57
N GLY A 303 15.43 46.47 56.64
CA GLY A 303 14.09 46.94 56.96
C GLY A 303 13.20 45.81 57.49
N GLU A 304 12.89 45.88 58.78
CA GLU A 304 11.84 45.15 59.49
C GLU A 304 10.54 45.00 58.68
N LEU A 305 10.10 43.77 58.44
CA LEU A 305 8.69 43.49 58.14
C LEU A 305 8.22 42.34 59.03
N GLY A 306 7.59 42.74 60.13
CA GLY A 306 6.86 41.87 61.03
C GLY A 306 5.63 41.25 60.36
N HIS A 307 5.38 39.99 60.68
CA HIS A 307 4.16 39.29 60.35
C HIS A 307 3.03 39.69 61.32
N SER A 308 1.86 39.97 60.76
CA SER A 308 0.56 39.72 61.39
C SER A 308 -0.26 38.88 60.44
#